data_AF-A0A2X3JMQ2-F1
#
_entry.id   AF-A0A2X3JMQ2-F1
#
_cell.length_a   1.000
_cell.length_b   1.000
_cell.length_c   1.000
_cell.angle_alpha   90.00
_cell.angle_beta   90.00
_cell.angle_gamma   90.00
#
_symmetry.space_group_name_H-M   'P 1'
#
loop_
_entity.id
_entity.type
_entity.pdbx_description
1 polymer ?
#
loop_
_entity_poly.entity_id
_entity_poly.type
_entity_poly.pdbx_seq_one_letter_code
_entity_poly.pdbx_strand_id
1 'polypeptide(L)'
;MDLAKKGVVADLIGAGAIIRTAFCGPCFGAGDTPINNGLSIRHTTRNFPNREGSKPANGQMSAVALMDARSIAATAANGGYLTSASELDCWDNVPEYAFDVTPYKNRVYQGFVKGATQQPLIYGPNIKDWPELVR
;
A
#
# COMPACT_ATOMS: atom_id res chain seq x y z
N MET A 1 3.85 9.96 -9.97
CA MET A 1 4.90 10.92 -10.37
C MET A 1 4.63 12.32 -9.82
N ASP A 2 3.37 12.75 -9.76
CA ASP A 2 2.97 14.08 -9.26
C ASP A 2 3.66 14.52 -7.96
N LEU A 3 3.48 13.79 -6.86
CA LEU A 3 4.11 14.13 -5.56
C LEU A 3 5.65 14.19 -5.61
N ALA A 4 6.28 13.39 -6.47
CA ALA A 4 7.73 13.42 -6.63
C ALA A 4 8.18 14.67 -7.40
N LYS A 5 7.44 15.05 -8.46
CA LYS A 5 7.69 16.29 -9.23
C LYS A 5 7.51 17.54 -8.38
N LYS A 6 6.63 17.48 -7.38
CA LYS A 6 6.35 18.57 -6.43
C LYS A 6 7.28 18.61 -5.21
N GLY A 7 8.28 17.73 -5.13
CA GLY A 7 9.22 17.68 -4.00
C GLY A 7 8.70 17.00 -2.72
N VAL A 8 7.38 16.81 -2.57
CA VAL A 8 6.75 16.21 -1.38
C VAL A 8 7.34 14.85 -0.99
N VAL A 9 7.72 14.03 -1.98
CA VAL A 9 8.36 12.74 -1.72
C VAL A 9 9.73 12.91 -1.04
N ALA A 10 10.51 13.92 -1.44
CA ALA A 10 11.80 14.22 -0.84
C ALA A 10 11.63 14.69 0.62
N ASP A 11 10.63 15.55 0.87
CA ASP A 11 10.32 16.04 2.22
C ASP A 11 9.91 14.89 3.15
N LEU A 12 9.03 14.00 2.68
CA LEU A 12 8.60 12.82 3.43
C LEU A 12 9.78 11.89 3.76
N ILE A 13 10.66 11.63 2.80
CA ILE A 13 11.86 10.81 3.02
C ILE A 13 12.79 11.51 4.02
N GLY A 14 12.99 12.83 3.90
CA GLY A 14 13.79 13.63 4.83
C GLY A 14 13.25 13.60 6.27
N ALA A 15 11.93 13.52 6.42
CA ALA A 15 11.26 13.33 7.71
C ALA A 15 11.32 11.88 8.25
N GLY A 16 11.90 10.94 7.50
CA GLY A 16 12.04 9.53 7.89
C GLY A 16 10.93 8.61 7.37
N ALA A 17 10.05 9.07 6.50
CA ALA A 17 9.02 8.23 5.90
C ALA A 17 9.63 7.24 4.89
N ILE A 18 9.06 6.04 4.87
CA ILE A 18 9.45 4.99 3.93
C ILE A 18 8.47 4.95 2.76
N ILE A 19 8.96 5.22 1.55
CA ILE A 19 8.14 5.21 0.34
C ILE A 19 8.23 3.86 -0.35
N ARG A 20 7.06 3.27 -0.67
CA ARG A 20 6.93 2.01 -1.40
C ARG A 20 6.42 2.27 -2.82
N THR A 21 6.64 1.31 -3.71
CA THR A 21 6.01 1.31 -5.03
C THR A 21 4.49 1.31 -4.90
N ALA A 22 3.77 1.78 -5.93
CA ALA A 22 2.32 1.76 -5.94
C ALA A 22 1.81 0.33 -6.20
N PHE A 23 1.60 -0.44 -5.13
CA PHE A 23 0.99 -1.77 -5.13
C PHE A 23 0.32 -2.02 -3.77
N CYS A 24 -0.51 -3.07 -3.65
CA CYS A 24 -1.26 -3.33 -2.42
C CYS A 24 -0.35 -3.56 -1.19
N GLY A 25 0.78 -4.26 -1.34
CA GLY A 25 1.84 -4.44 -0.35
C GLY A 25 1.40 -4.49 1.13
N PRO A 26 1.76 -3.50 1.95
CA PRO A 26 1.44 -3.46 3.38
C PRO A 26 -0.05 -3.59 3.71
N CYS A 27 -0.97 -3.26 2.79
CA CYS A 27 -2.41 -3.39 3.00
C CYS A 27 -2.85 -4.85 3.29
N PHE A 28 -2.03 -5.82 2.90
CA PHE A 28 -2.24 -7.23 3.25
C PHE A 28 -0.99 -7.88 3.87
N GLY A 29 -0.11 -7.07 4.48
CA GLY A 29 1.08 -7.56 5.17
C GLY A 29 2.23 -8.00 4.27
N ALA A 30 2.16 -7.75 2.97
CA ALA A 30 3.28 -8.03 2.07
C ALA A 30 4.33 -6.91 2.14
N GLY A 31 5.51 -7.27 2.64
CA GLY A 31 6.68 -6.38 2.70
C GLY A 31 6.71 -5.40 3.87
N ASP A 32 5.69 -5.41 4.74
CA ASP A 32 5.64 -4.61 5.97
C ASP A 32 4.65 -5.23 6.96
N THR A 33 5.21 -5.86 8.00
CA THR A 33 4.48 -6.40 9.15
C THR A 33 4.80 -5.53 10.38
N PRO A 34 3.80 -5.10 11.17
CA PRO A 34 4.06 -4.35 12.40
C PRO A 34 4.91 -5.12 13.42
N ILE A 35 5.49 -4.38 14.37
CA ILE A 35 6.25 -4.95 15.47
C ILE A 35 5.38 -5.86 16.36
N ASN A 36 6.00 -6.90 16.93
CA ASN A 36 5.35 -7.78 17.88
C ASN A 36 4.85 -7.02 19.12
N ASN A 37 3.64 -7.35 19.57
CA ASN A 37 2.90 -6.67 20.65
C ASN A 37 2.70 -5.16 20.42
N GLY A 38 2.77 -4.70 19.17
CA GLY A 38 2.56 -3.31 18.79
C GLY A 38 1.15 -3.01 18.26
N LEU A 39 0.78 -1.74 18.33
CA LEU A 39 -0.38 -1.16 17.65
C LEU A 39 0.09 -0.39 16.41
N SER A 40 -0.54 -0.62 15.26
CA SER A 40 -0.31 0.12 14.02
C SER A 40 -1.60 0.77 13.53
N ILE A 41 -1.56 2.04 13.17
CA ILE A 41 -2.67 2.72 12.50
C ILE A 41 -2.44 2.70 10.99
N ARG A 42 -3.48 2.35 10.21
CA ARG A 42 -3.33 2.18 8.76
C ARG A 42 -4.52 2.75 7.99
N HIS A 43 -4.22 3.44 6.88
CA HIS A 43 -5.24 3.87 5.91
C HIS A 43 -5.56 2.74 4.95
N THR A 44 -6.15 1.68 5.48
CA THR A 44 -6.55 0.47 4.75
C THR A 44 -8.01 0.16 5.05
N THR A 45 -8.57 -0.85 4.37
CA THR A 45 -10.00 -1.17 4.48
C THR A 45 -10.33 -2.33 5.40
N ARG A 46 -9.32 -3.05 5.90
CA ARG A 46 -9.49 -4.33 6.63
C ARG A 46 -8.37 -4.52 7.67
N ASN A 47 -8.73 -5.04 8.85
CA ASN A 47 -7.81 -5.31 9.96
C ASN A 47 -8.09 -6.65 10.68
N PHE A 48 -8.64 -7.64 9.99
CA PHE A 48 -8.81 -8.99 10.55
C PHE A 48 -7.44 -9.62 10.92
N PRO A 49 -7.38 -10.56 11.87
CA PRO A 49 -6.13 -11.22 12.25
C PRO A 49 -5.34 -11.75 11.05
N ASN A 50 -4.01 -11.60 11.09
CA ASN A 50 -3.05 -11.97 10.03
C ASN A 50 -3.07 -11.06 8.79
N ARG A 51 -4.04 -10.16 8.64
CA ARG A 51 -4.16 -9.32 7.44
C ARG A 51 -2.98 -8.37 7.30
N GLU A 52 -2.46 -7.88 8.40
CA GLU A 52 -1.30 -7.01 8.48
C GLU A 52 0.03 -7.75 8.37
N GLY A 53 0.00 -9.08 8.24
CA GLY A 53 1.15 -9.94 8.04
C GLY A 53 1.67 -10.61 9.31
N SER A 54 0.98 -10.44 10.45
CA SER A 54 1.37 -11.11 11.68
C SER A 54 1.12 -12.62 11.64
N LYS A 55 1.85 -13.38 12.45
CA LYS A 55 1.70 -14.83 12.62
C LYS A 55 1.47 -15.16 14.10
N PRO A 56 0.24 -14.97 14.62
CA PRO A 56 -0.10 -15.21 16.03
C PRO A 56 0.20 -16.63 16.47
N ALA A 57 0.02 -17.62 15.59
CA ALA A 57 0.37 -19.02 15.86
C ALA A 57 1.87 -19.24 16.15
N ASN A 58 2.73 -18.32 15.69
CA ASN A 58 4.17 -18.36 15.92
C ASN A 58 4.60 -17.36 17.02
N GLY A 59 3.65 -16.88 17.85
CA GLY A 59 3.92 -15.93 18.93
C GLY A 59 4.22 -14.50 18.47
N GLN A 60 3.94 -14.17 17.21
CA GLN A 60 4.08 -12.80 16.69
C GLN A 60 2.70 -12.21 16.42
N MET A 61 2.28 -11.28 17.26
CA MET A 61 0.98 -10.63 17.20
C MET A 61 1.14 -9.12 17.07
N SER A 62 0.28 -8.50 16.28
CA SER A 62 0.13 -7.05 16.24
C SER A 62 -1.34 -6.67 16.12
N ALA A 63 -1.70 -5.47 16.56
CA ALA A 63 -3.04 -4.92 16.37
C ALA A 63 -3.01 -3.82 15.31
N VAL A 64 -4.09 -3.74 14.51
CA VAL A 64 -4.26 -2.66 13.52
C VAL A 64 -5.58 -1.94 13.74
N ALA A 65 -5.51 -0.60 13.82
CA ALA A 65 -6.67 0.28 13.77
C ALA A 65 -6.77 0.94 12.38
N LEU A 66 -7.97 0.94 11.82
CA LEU A 66 -8.26 1.62 10.55
C LEU A 66 -8.48 3.10 10.83
N MET A 67 -7.80 3.97 10.08
CA MET A 67 -7.83 5.41 10.33
C MET A 67 -7.70 6.18 9.01
N ASP A 68 -8.26 7.39 8.94
CA ASP A 68 -8.08 8.26 7.79
C ASP A 68 -6.63 8.76 7.68
N ALA A 69 -6.22 9.15 6.48
CA ALA A 69 -4.83 9.53 6.21
C ALA A 69 -4.39 10.79 6.99
N ARG A 70 -5.29 11.72 7.29
CA ARG A 70 -4.95 12.97 8.01
C ARG A 70 -4.71 12.69 9.48
N SER A 71 -5.53 11.88 10.14
CA SER A 71 -5.33 11.50 11.54
C SER A 71 -4.08 10.63 11.73
N ILE A 72 -3.71 9.82 10.73
CA ILE A 72 -2.41 9.12 10.73
C ILE A 72 -1.26 10.12 10.66
N ALA A 73 -1.33 11.11 9.76
CA ALA A 73 -0.31 12.14 9.67
C ALA A 73 -0.22 12.98 10.95
N ALA A 74 -1.35 13.32 11.57
CA ALA A 74 -1.41 14.04 12.84
C ALA A 74 -0.79 13.23 13.99
N THR A 75 -1.11 11.94 14.09
CA THR A 75 -0.49 11.02 15.06
C THR A 75 1.03 10.96 14.86
N ALA A 76 1.50 10.82 13.62
CA ALA A 76 2.94 10.77 13.32
C ALA A 76 3.65 12.08 13.69
N ALA A 77 3.03 13.24 13.39
CA ALA A 77 3.54 14.55 13.77
C ALA A 77 3.55 14.76 15.30
N ASN A 78 2.59 14.17 16.02
CA ASN A 78 2.50 14.22 17.48
C ASN A 78 3.27 13.08 18.17
N GLY A 79 4.42 12.65 17.60
CA GLY A 79 5.31 11.69 18.24
C GLY A 79 4.75 10.28 18.44
N GLY A 80 3.69 9.91 17.71
CA GLY A 80 3.06 8.59 17.78
C GLY A 80 1.88 8.48 18.76
N TYR A 81 1.51 9.57 19.44
CA TYR A 81 0.28 9.60 20.24
C TYR A 81 -0.94 9.70 19.32
N LEU A 82 -1.98 8.90 19.59
CA LEU A 82 -3.21 8.89 18.78
C LEU A 82 -3.86 10.27 18.81
N THR A 83 -3.92 10.92 17.65
CA THR A 83 -4.32 12.31 17.50
C THR A 83 -5.28 12.45 16.31
N SER A 84 -6.42 13.12 16.55
CA SER A 84 -7.40 13.41 15.52
C SER A 84 -6.86 14.46 14.55
N ALA A 85 -7.18 14.33 13.25
CA ALA A 85 -6.91 15.39 12.29
C ALA A 85 -7.50 16.76 12.70
N SER A 86 -8.61 16.77 13.45
CA SER A 86 -9.25 18.00 13.93
C SER A 86 -8.43 18.79 14.96
N GLU A 87 -7.37 18.21 15.52
CA GLU A 87 -6.48 18.90 16.44
C GLU A 87 -5.45 19.77 15.73
N LEU A 88 -5.32 19.65 14.40
CA LEU A 88 -4.41 20.45 13.58
C LEU A 88 -5.19 21.35 12.62
N ASP A 89 -4.69 22.57 12.42
CA ASP A 89 -5.25 23.57 11.49
C ASP A 89 -4.27 23.85 10.34
N CYS A 90 -3.91 22.81 9.59
CA CYS A 90 -2.88 22.87 8.54
C CYS A 90 -3.31 22.20 7.22
N TRP A 91 -4.60 21.90 7.06
CA TRP A 91 -5.09 21.04 5.98
C TRP A 91 -5.45 21.77 4.68
N ASP A 92 -5.42 23.10 4.68
CA ASP A 92 -5.91 23.92 3.56
C ASP A 92 -4.91 24.06 2.40
N ASN A 93 -3.63 23.80 2.65
CA ASN A 93 -2.56 23.93 1.67
C ASN A 93 -2.42 22.65 0.82
N VAL A 94 -3.43 22.34 0.01
CA VAL A 94 -3.40 21.21 -0.93
C VAL A 94 -2.88 21.68 -2.29
N PRO A 95 -1.76 21.14 -2.81
CA PRO A 95 -1.24 21.51 -4.12
C PRO A 95 -2.24 21.17 -5.24
N GLU A 96 -2.33 22.03 -6.25
CA GLU A 96 -3.19 21.81 -7.42
C GLU A 96 -2.88 20.47 -8.10
N TYR A 97 -3.92 19.71 -8.44
CA TYR A 97 -3.77 18.42 -9.11
C TYR A 97 -3.64 18.59 -10.62
N ALA A 98 -2.62 17.97 -11.21
CA ALA A 98 -2.46 17.85 -12.65
C ALA A 98 -2.43 16.38 -13.07
N PHE A 99 -3.33 15.99 -13.98
CA PHE A 99 -3.35 14.62 -14.51
C PHE A 99 -2.14 14.37 -15.42
N ASP A 100 -1.44 13.25 -15.20
CA ASP A 100 -0.32 12.79 -16.01
C ASP A 100 -0.64 11.42 -16.61
N VAL A 101 -0.85 11.36 -17.93
CA VAL A 101 -1.19 10.12 -18.65
C VAL A 101 0.02 9.18 -18.82
N THR A 102 1.25 9.68 -18.66
CA THR A 102 2.48 8.97 -18.98
C THR A 102 2.61 7.62 -18.28
N PRO A 103 2.31 7.48 -16.97
CA PRO A 103 2.38 6.18 -16.28
C PRO A 103 1.47 5.12 -16.89
N TYR A 104 0.30 5.51 -17.42
CA TYR A 104 -0.64 4.59 -18.04
C TYR A 104 -0.11 4.11 -19.39
N LYS A 105 0.38 5.03 -20.23
CA LYS A 105 1.00 4.69 -21.53
C LYS A 105 2.19 3.75 -21.37
N ASN A 106 2.99 3.93 -20.31
CA ASN A 106 4.22 3.17 -20.11
C ASN A 106 4.03 1.83 -19.38
N ARG A 107 2.97 1.67 -18.58
CA ARG A 107 2.77 0.46 -17.73
C ARG A 107 1.58 -0.39 -18.10
N VAL A 108 0.55 0.18 -18.71
CA VAL A 108 -0.68 -0.57 -19.01
C VAL A 108 -0.51 -1.26 -20.35
N TYR A 109 -0.30 -2.57 -20.31
CA TYR A 109 -0.32 -3.41 -21.51
C TYR A 109 -1.75 -3.61 -22.00
N GLN A 110 -2.02 -3.21 -23.25
CA GLN A 110 -3.33 -3.32 -23.89
C GLN A 110 -3.36 -4.51 -24.88
N GLY A 111 -3.29 -5.72 -24.35
CA GLY A 111 -3.20 -6.96 -25.15
C GLY A 111 -4.49 -7.46 -25.80
N PHE A 112 -5.56 -6.68 -25.80
CA PHE A 112 -6.90 -7.11 -26.26
C PHE A 112 -7.16 -6.88 -27.76
N VAL A 113 -6.24 -6.27 -28.51
CA VAL A 113 -6.49 -5.82 -29.90
C VAL A 113 -6.32 -6.94 -30.93
N LYS A 114 -5.43 -7.92 -30.70
CA LYS A 114 -5.22 -9.05 -31.62
C LYS A 114 -4.81 -10.30 -30.84
N GLY A 115 -5.75 -11.21 -30.63
CA GLY A 115 -5.50 -12.47 -29.93
C GLY A 115 -4.61 -13.39 -30.76
N ALA A 116 -3.40 -13.67 -30.29
CA ALA A 116 -2.57 -14.75 -30.81
C ALA A 116 -2.92 -16.06 -30.09
N THR A 117 -4.03 -16.69 -30.50
CA THR A 117 -4.58 -17.90 -29.86
C THR A 117 -3.76 -19.17 -30.08
N GLN A 118 -2.75 -19.13 -30.95
CA GLN A 118 -1.93 -20.27 -31.34
C GLN A 118 -0.64 -20.43 -30.50
N GLN A 119 -0.33 -19.48 -29.60
CA GLN A 119 0.87 -19.58 -28.78
C GLN A 119 0.65 -20.53 -27.60
N PRO A 120 1.50 -21.56 -27.40
CA PRO A 120 1.40 -22.43 -26.24
C PRO A 120 1.71 -21.63 -24.97
N LEU A 121 1.03 -21.97 -23.87
CA LEU A 121 1.31 -21.40 -22.55
C LEU A 121 2.64 -21.98 -22.04
N ILE A 122 3.63 -21.11 -21.81
CA ILE A 122 4.95 -21.52 -21.31
C ILE A 122 4.97 -21.38 -19.79
N TYR A 123 5.14 -22.50 -19.10
CA TYR A 123 5.25 -22.53 -17.65
C TYR A 123 6.72 -22.51 -17.23
N GLY A 124 7.04 -21.66 -16.26
CA GLY A 124 8.31 -21.76 -15.54
C GLY A 124 8.31 -22.97 -14.61
N PRO A 125 9.48 -23.47 -14.18
CA PRO A 125 9.58 -24.68 -13.35
C PRO A 125 8.86 -24.58 -12.00
N ASN A 126 8.52 -23.37 -11.54
CA ASN A 126 7.83 -23.11 -10.28
C ASN A 126 6.35 -22.71 -10.45
N ILE A 127 5.82 -22.73 -11.67
CA ILE A 127 4.39 -22.44 -11.91
C ILE A 127 3.66 -23.77 -11.93
N LYS A 128 2.90 -24.06 -10.87
CA LYS A 128 1.98 -25.19 -10.85
C LYS A 128 0.77 -24.90 -11.74
N ASP A 129 0.28 -25.94 -12.39
CA ASP A 129 -0.97 -25.86 -13.14
C ASP A 129 -2.17 -25.60 -12.21
N TRP A 130 -3.27 -25.17 -12.82
CA TRP A 130 -4.53 -25.03 -12.13
C TRP A 130 -4.93 -26.38 -11.51
N PRO A 131 -5.46 -26.39 -10.28
CA PRO A 131 -6.01 -27.62 -9.71
C PRO A 131 -7.15 -28.13 -10.60
N GLU A 132 -7.34 -29.44 -10.66
CA GLU A 132 -8.48 -30.03 -11.36
C GLU A 132 -9.77 -29.49 -10.75
N LEU A 133 -10.55 -28.78 -11.56
CA LEU A 133 -11.88 -28.33 -11.19
C LEU A 133 -12.81 -29.55 -11.28
N VAL A 134 -12.96 -30.26 -10.16
CA VAL A 134 -13.95 -31.32 -10.04
C VAL A 134 -15.33 -30.66 -10.09
N ARG A 135 -16.12 -31.02 -11.11
CA ARG A 135 -17.52 -30.60 -11.22
C ARG A 135 -18.42 -31.46 -10.34
#